data_AF-A0A3D4WR88-F1
#
_entry.id   AF-A0A3D4WR88-F1
#
_cell.length_a   1.000
_cell.length_b   1.000
_cell.length_c   1.000
_cell.angle_alpha   90.00
_cell.angle_beta   90.00
_cell.angle_gamma   90.00
#
_symmetry.space_group_name_H-M   'P 1'
#
loop_
_entity.id
_entity.type
_entity.pdbx_description
1 polymer ?
#
loop_
_entity_poly.entity_id
_entity_poly.type
_entity_poly.pdbx_seq_one_letter_code
_entity_poly.pdbx_strand_id
1 'polypeptide(L)'
;MEPIKTAADGLDLSMSAFFIGQTLDMAVYSNSYNNFQTFMVTVLGGGVTEFDQLGGALDKIAKEYDKADEIVSLDLNKIYTA
;
A
#
# COMPACT_ATOMS: atom_id res chain seq x y z
N MET A 1 1.33 4.81 5.21
CA MET A 1 0.12 4.30 4.53
C MET A 1 -0.90 3.61 5.44
N GLU A 2 -0.60 3.45 6.75
CA GLU A 2 -1.55 2.99 7.79
C GLU A 2 -2.97 3.58 7.71
N PRO A 3 -3.18 4.90 7.49
CA PRO A 3 -4.53 5.48 7.46
C PRO A 3 -5.45 4.87 6.39
N ILE A 4 -4.88 4.36 5.28
CA ILE A 4 -5.65 3.74 4.19
C ILE A 4 -6.14 2.34 4.61
N LYS A 5 -5.29 1.56 5.28
CA LYS A 5 -5.65 0.25 5.81
C LYS A 5 -6.73 0.39 6.89
N THR A 6 -6.51 1.30 7.85
CA THR A 6 -7.50 1.59 8.90
C THR A 6 -8.84 2.06 8.34
N ALA A 7 -8.82 2.92 7.31
CA ALA A 7 -10.05 3.39 6.67
C ALA A 7 -10.79 2.26 5.94
N ALA A 8 -10.08 1.35 5.27
CA ALA A 8 -10.67 0.21 4.59
C ALA A 8 -11.28 -0.80 5.56
N ASP A 9 -10.57 -1.11 6.66
CA ASP A 9 -11.05 -2.01 7.72
C ASP A 9 -12.29 -1.45 8.44
N GLY A 10 -12.43 -0.13 8.49
CA GLY A 10 -13.57 0.55 9.11
C GLY A 10 -14.87 0.58 8.28
N LEU A 11 -14.86 0.02 7.07
CA LEU A 11 -16.04 0.00 6.16
C LEU A 11 -17.01 -1.14 6.49
N ASP A 12 -17.37 -1.30 7.77
CA ASP A 12 -18.34 -2.32 8.18
C ASP A 12 -19.76 -1.77 8.22
N LEU A 13 -20.70 -2.53 7.67
CA LEU A 13 -22.14 -2.24 7.74
C LEU A 13 -22.88 -3.45 8.30
N SER A 14 -23.63 -3.22 9.38
CA SER A 14 -24.53 -4.25 9.92
C SER A 14 -25.63 -4.57 8.92
N MET A 15 -26.13 -5.81 8.93
CA MET A 15 -27.19 -6.29 8.04
C MET A 15 -28.44 -5.37 8.01
N SER A 16 -28.78 -4.73 9.13
CA SER A 16 -29.87 -3.76 9.23
C SER A 16 -29.73 -2.52 8.35
N ALA A 17 -28.50 -2.16 7.94
CA ALA A 17 -28.25 -1.06 7.02
C ALA A 17 -28.81 -1.32 5.61
N PHE A 18 -29.11 -2.59 5.30
CA PHE A 18 -29.64 -3.03 4.01
C PHE A 18 -31.17 -3.25 4.04
N PHE A 19 -31.86 -2.80 5.08
CA PHE A 19 -33.31 -2.92 5.17
C PHE A 19 -34.01 -1.89 4.28
N ILE A 20 -34.70 -2.38 3.23
CA ILE A 20 -35.49 -1.55 2.30
C ILE A 20 -36.99 -1.87 2.33
N GLY A 21 -37.49 -2.48 3.41
CA GLY A 21 -38.90 -2.89 3.55
C GLY A 21 -39.21 -4.32 3.07
N GLN A 22 -38.24 -5.03 2.49
CA GLN A 22 -38.29 -6.48 2.24
C GLN A 22 -37.15 -7.18 2.99
N THR A 23 -37.49 -8.11 3.88
CA THR A 23 -36.53 -8.80 4.77
C THR A 23 -35.70 -9.87 4.08
N LEU A 24 -36.23 -10.51 3.03
CA LEU A 24 -35.52 -11.58 2.30
C LEU A 24 -34.32 -11.06 1.50
N ASP A 25 -34.40 -9.85 0.94
CA ASP A 25 -33.34 -9.28 0.11
C ASP A 25 -32.20 -8.65 0.94
N MET A 26 -32.45 -8.36 2.22
CA MET A 26 -31.47 -7.78 3.14
C MET A 26 -30.19 -8.63 3.24
N ALA A 27 -30.35 -9.96 3.32
CA ALA A 27 -29.23 -10.88 3.41
C ALA A 27 -28.41 -10.94 2.11
N VAL A 28 -29.07 -10.78 0.95
CA VAL A 28 -28.42 -10.75 -0.36
C VAL A 28 -27.57 -9.49 -0.48
N TYR A 29 -28.15 -8.31 -0.19
CA TYR A 29 -27.42 -7.05 -0.28
C TYR A 29 -26.28 -6.94 0.73
N SER A 30 -26.49 -7.41 1.97
CA SER A 30 -25.44 -7.44 2.98
C SER A 30 -24.28 -8.34 2.57
N ASN A 31 -24.54 -9.54 2.04
CA ASN A 31 -23.49 -10.41 1.51
C ASN A 31 -22.75 -9.80 0.32
N SER A 32 -23.49 -9.21 -0.63
CA SER A 32 -22.87 -8.53 -1.78
C SER A 32 -21.96 -7.39 -1.35
N TYR A 33 -22.37 -6.59 -0.37
CA TYR A 33 -21.54 -5.54 0.21
C TYR A 33 -20.30 -6.10 0.89
N ASN A 34 -20.45 -7.10 1.76
CA ASN A 34 -19.32 -7.69 2.49
C ASN A 34 -18.27 -8.28 1.54
N ASN A 35 -18.71 -8.93 0.45
CA ASN A 35 -17.81 -9.43 -0.58
C ASN A 35 -17.03 -8.30 -1.28
N PHE A 36 -17.72 -7.21 -1.61
CA PHE A 36 -17.08 -6.04 -2.22
C PHE A 36 -16.11 -5.34 -1.25
N GLN A 37 -16.51 -5.19 0.01
CA GLN A 37 -15.66 -4.65 1.07
C GLN A 37 -14.39 -5.49 1.25
N THR A 38 -14.52 -6.82 1.28
CA THR A 38 -13.37 -7.73 1.40
C THR A 38 -12.41 -7.57 0.23
N PHE A 39 -12.95 -7.43 -0.98
CA PHE A 39 -12.15 -7.16 -2.17
C PHE A 39 -11.39 -5.83 -2.06
N MET A 40 -12.07 -4.75 -1.64
CA MET A 40 -11.44 -3.44 -1.46
C MET A 40 -10.33 -3.45 -0.41
N VAL A 41 -10.56 -4.08 0.75
CA VAL A 41 -9.54 -4.26 1.81
C VAL A 41 -8.33 -5.00 1.26
N THR A 42 -8.55 -6.07 0.51
CA THR A 42 -7.45 -6.87 -0.08
C THR A 42 -6.62 -6.04 -1.06
N VAL A 43 -7.26 -5.33 -1.99
CA VAL A 43 -6.55 -4.54 -3.02
C VAL A 43 -5.80 -3.38 -2.39
N LEU A 44 -6.43 -2.64 -1.47
CA LEU A 44 -5.79 -1.51 -0.80
C LEU A 44 -4.65 -1.97 0.12
N GLY A 45 -4.84 -3.07 0.86
CA GLY A 45 -3.79 -3.65 1.71
C GLY A 45 -2.59 -4.16 0.91
N GLY A 46 -2.85 -4.82 -0.22
CA GLY A 46 -1.82 -5.26 -1.16
C GLY A 46 -1.05 -4.08 -1.75
N GLY A 47 -1.76 -3.09 -2.28
CA GLY A 47 -1.16 -1.89 -2.88
C GLY A 47 -0.24 -1.16 -1.90
N VAL A 48 -0.67 -0.94 -0.65
CA VAL A 48 0.20 -0.32 0.37
C VAL A 48 1.51 -1.08 0.56
N THR A 49 1.43 -2.41 0.62
CA THR A 49 2.62 -3.26 0.80
C THR A 49 3.57 -3.16 -0.38
N GLU A 50 3.04 -3.17 -1.61
CA GLU A 50 3.83 -3.06 -2.83
C GLU A 50 4.47 -1.67 -2.97
N PHE A 51 3.74 -0.59 -2.66
CA PHE A 51 4.29 0.76 -2.70
C PHE A 51 5.40 0.97 -1.67
N ASP A 52 5.26 0.43 -0.45
CA ASP A 52 6.32 0.47 0.56
C ASP A 52 7.58 -0.30 0.09
N GLN A 53 7.40 -1.46 -0.56
CA GLN A 53 8.50 -2.23 -1.14
C GLN A 53 9.20 -1.48 -2.28
N LEU A 54 8.44 -0.83 -3.17
CA LEU A 54 8.99 -0.01 -4.24
C LEU A 54 9.80 1.17 -3.68
N GLY A 55 9.26 1.86 -2.68
CA GLY A 55 9.98 2.95 -1.99
C GLY A 55 11.30 2.47 -1.39
N GLY A 56 11.27 1.35 -0.67
CA GLY A 56 12.49 0.76 -0.10
C GLY A 56 13.52 0.33 -1.15
N ALA A 57 13.07 -0.17 -2.29
CA ALA A 57 13.94 -0.51 -3.41
C ALA A 57 14.59 0.74 -4.03
N LEU A 58 13.83 1.81 -4.23
CA LEU A 58 14.33 3.08 -4.74
C LEU A 58 15.36 3.71 -3.80
N ASP A 59 15.08 3.73 -2.49
CA ASP A 59 16.01 4.22 -1.47
C ASP A 59 17.33 3.44 -1.46
N LYS A 60 17.24 2.12 -1.65
CA LYS A 60 18.44 1.26 -1.73
C LYS A 60 19.26 1.60 -2.97
N ILE A 61 18.60 1.75 -4.12
CA ILE A 61 19.27 2.12 -5.37
C ILE A 61 19.96 3.48 -5.23
N ALA A 62 19.27 4.49 -4.69
CA ALA A 62 19.84 5.81 -4.45
C ALA A 62 21.11 5.75 -3.57
N LYS A 63 21.06 5.00 -2.46
CA LYS A 63 22.23 4.81 -1.57
C LYS A 63 23.42 4.15 -2.28
N GLU A 64 23.18 3.21 -3.19
CA GLU A 64 24.27 2.58 -3.94
C GLU A 64 24.87 3.54 -4.98
N TYR A 65 24.06 4.40 -5.60
CA TYR A 65 24.57 5.47 -6.45
C TYR A 65 25.43 6.47 -5.67
N ASP A 66 24.96 6.93 -4.50
CA ASP A 66 25.73 7.86 -3.64
C ASP A 66 27.09 7.29 -3.24
N LYS A 67 27.14 6.01 -2.86
CA LYS A 67 28.40 5.32 -2.53
C LYS A 67 29.34 5.20 -3.74
N ALA A 68 28.79 4.89 -4.91
CA ALA A 68 29.57 4.77 -6.13
C ALA A 68 30.23 6.12 -6.48
N ASP A 69 29.48 7.21 -6.38
CA ASP A 69 29.99 8.57 -6.59
C ASP A 69 31.07 8.94 -5.56
N GLU A 70 30.88 8.57 -4.29
CA GLU A 70 31.89 8.78 -3.24
C GLU A 70 33.20 8.07 -3.58
N ILE A 71 33.15 6.79 -3.97
CA ILE A 71 34.34 6.01 -4.37
C ILE A 71 35.03 6.64 -5.59
N VAL A 72 34.27 6.98 -6.63
CA VAL A 72 34.80 7.59 -7.86
C VAL A 72 35.49 8.93 -7.56
N SER A 73 34.89 9.75 -6.69
CA SER A 73 35.49 11.03 -6.29
C SER A 73 36.81 10.85 -5.54
N LEU A 74 36.91 9.81 -4.72
CA LEU A 74 38.09 9.50 -3.90
C LEU A 74 39.25 8.99 -4.78
N ASP A 75 38.95 8.18 -5.80
CA ASP A 75 39.94 7.71 -6.76
C ASP A 75 40.39 8.80 -7.73
N LEU A 76 39.48 9.65 -8.22
CA LEU A 76 39.86 10.79 -9.07
C LEU A 76 40.78 11.78 -8.32
N ASN A 77 40.50 12.05 -7.05
CA ASN A 77 41.37 12.91 -6.23
C ASN A 77 42.77 12.30 -6.06
N LYS A 78 42.89 11.00 -5.80
CA LYS A 78 44.20 10.32 -5.73
C LYS A 78 44.98 10.40 -7.04
N ILE A 79 44.29 10.32 -8.18
CA ILE A 79 44.93 10.39 -9.51
C ILE A 79 45.38 11.82 -9.84
N TYR A 80 44.57 12.84 -9.52
CA TYR A 80 44.86 14.24 -9.86
C TYR A 80 45.75 14.99 -8.86
N THR A 81 45.97 14.45 -7.66
CA THR A 81 46.90 15.03 -6.66
C THR A 81 48.27 14.34 -6.60
N ALA A 82 48.50 13.32 -7.42
CA ALA A 82 49.81 12.70 -7.65
C ALA A 82 50.59 13.43 -8.76
#